data_AF-K1ZQ54-F1
#
_entry.id   AF-K1ZQ54-F1
#
_cell.length_a   1.000
_cell.length_b   1.000
_cell.length_c   1.000
_cell.angle_alpha   90.00
_cell.angle_beta   90.00
_cell.angle_gamma   90.00
#
_symmetry.space_group_name_H-M   'P 1'
#
loop_
_entity.id
_entity.type
_entity.pdbx_description
1 polymer ?
#
loop_
_entity_poly.entity_id
_entity_poly.type
_entity_poly.pdbx_seq_one_letter_code
_entity_poly.pdbx_strand_id
1 'polypeptide(L)'
;MSGGGNQADIYIGISDNDLRFSAYDCSNMLGLVAQKDIRVLNDCPNDFTVDAALLAQTGLVGIVGGMGGKNSLTFNGAISSYLQTYFMNGNSGFADRTYNFNNNLLYCPPPYFPTGTEYAIDLWDEL
;
A
#
# COMPACT_ATOMS: atom_id res chain seq x y z
N MET A 1 32.38 -1.35 -2.72
CA MET A 1 31.42 -2.28 -3.35
C MET A 1 30.05 -1.64 -3.21
N SER A 2 29.40 -1.30 -4.33
CA SER A 2 28.17 -0.52 -4.38
C SER A 2 26.98 -1.36 -3.95
N GLY A 3 26.36 -1.02 -2.81
CA GLY A 3 25.22 -1.73 -2.26
C GLY A 3 23.93 -1.32 -2.98
N GLY A 4 23.55 -2.07 -3.99
CA GLY A 4 22.23 -1.96 -4.62
C GLY A 4 21.15 -2.32 -3.61
N GLY A 5 20.51 -1.31 -3.03
CA GLY A 5 19.21 -1.52 -2.39
C GLY A 5 18.27 -2.10 -3.45
N ASN A 6 17.51 -3.15 -3.10
CA ASN A 6 16.55 -3.80 -4.00
C ASN A 6 15.79 -2.73 -4.81
N GLN A 7 15.49 -2.95 -6.08
CA GLN A 7 14.81 -1.92 -6.90
C GLN A 7 13.30 -2.01 -6.70
N ALA A 8 12.63 -0.90 -6.37
CA ALA A 8 11.16 -0.82 -6.37
C ALA A 8 10.64 -0.31 -7.71
N ASP A 9 9.40 -0.66 -8.04
CA ASP A 9 8.75 -0.16 -9.27
C ASP A 9 8.02 1.15 -9.01
N ILE A 10 7.47 1.33 -7.80
CA ILE A 10 6.71 2.52 -7.40
C ILE A 10 7.27 3.06 -6.09
N TYR A 11 7.45 4.38 -6.03
CA TYR A 11 7.80 5.12 -4.82
C TYR A 11 6.67 6.09 -4.48
N ILE A 12 6.30 6.17 -3.21
CA ILE A 12 5.25 7.05 -2.67
C ILE A 12 5.78 7.89 -1.52
N GLY A 13 5.13 9.04 -1.27
CA GLY A 13 5.61 10.03 -0.29
C GLY A 13 6.83 10.80 -0.80
N ILE A 14 6.84 11.17 -2.09
CA ILE A 14 7.89 12.00 -2.69
C ILE A 14 7.58 13.47 -2.40
N SER A 15 8.60 14.23 -1.99
CA SER A 15 8.55 15.67 -1.75
C SER A 15 7.50 16.08 -0.73
N ASP A 16 7.39 15.34 0.37
CA ASP A 16 6.49 15.67 1.48
C ASP A 16 5.00 15.75 1.07
N ASN A 17 4.58 14.92 0.10
CA ASN A 17 3.19 14.87 -0.37
C ASN A 17 2.45 13.60 0.05
N ASP A 18 1.21 13.79 0.48
CA ASP A 18 0.23 12.72 0.63
C ASP A 18 -0.23 12.17 -0.73
N LEU A 19 -0.76 10.96 -0.71
CA LEU A 19 -1.55 10.42 -1.83
C LEU A 19 -3.02 10.46 -1.42
N ARG A 20 -3.79 11.43 -1.92
CA ARG A 20 -5.19 11.62 -1.49
C ARG A 20 -6.17 11.60 -2.65
N PHE A 21 -7.37 11.09 -2.37
CA PHE A 21 -8.50 11.30 -3.27
C PHE A 21 -9.00 12.74 -3.18
N SER A 22 -9.49 13.26 -4.31
CA SER A 22 -10.18 14.55 -4.36
C SER A 22 -11.62 14.46 -3.83
N ALA A 23 -12.22 13.26 -3.89
CA ALA A 23 -13.52 12.92 -3.30
C ALA A 23 -13.50 11.47 -2.81
N TYR A 24 -14.19 11.17 -1.70
CA TYR A 24 -14.24 9.84 -1.08
C TYR A 24 -15.48 9.03 -1.49
N ASP A 25 -15.98 9.28 -2.68
CA ASP A 25 -17.08 8.53 -3.31
C ASP A 25 -16.52 7.67 -4.47
N CYS A 26 -17.40 7.01 -5.23
CA CYS A 26 -16.99 6.17 -6.36
C CYS A 26 -16.46 6.94 -7.58
N SER A 27 -16.35 8.28 -7.53
CA SER A 27 -15.83 9.05 -8.67
C SER A 27 -14.31 9.07 -8.74
N ASN A 28 -13.61 8.88 -7.61
CA ASN A 28 -12.16 8.93 -7.52
C ASN A 28 -11.63 7.69 -6.80
N MET A 29 -11.03 6.78 -7.58
CA MET A 29 -10.49 5.52 -7.07
C MET A 29 -9.13 5.27 -7.71
N LEU A 30 -8.10 5.01 -6.88
CA LEU A 30 -6.74 4.76 -7.33
C LEU A 30 -6.28 3.36 -6.95
N GLY A 31 -5.73 2.63 -7.93
CA GLY A 31 -5.06 1.35 -7.74
C GLY A 31 -3.61 1.46 -8.21
N LEU A 32 -2.67 1.05 -7.37
CA LEU A 32 -1.25 0.95 -7.71
C LEU A 32 -0.86 -0.52 -7.77
N VAL A 33 -0.38 -0.96 -8.93
CA VAL A 33 0.06 -2.34 -9.15
C VAL A 33 1.53 -2.33 -9.54
N ALA A 34 2.38 -2.89 -8.68
CA ALA A 34 3.81 -3.08 -8.92
C ALA A 34 4.11 -4.57 -9.14
N GLN A 35 5.07 -4.87 -10.02
CA GLN A 35 5.57 -6.23 -10.17
C GLN A 35 6.41 -6.63 -8.96
N LYS A 36 7.22 -5.69 -8.44
CA LYS A 36 8.10 -5.84 -7.27
C LYS A 36 7.52 -5.08 -6.08
N ASP A 37 8.22 -4.03 -5.62
CA ASP A 37 7.89 -3.30 -4.41
C ASP A 37 7.15 -1.99 -4.71
N ILE A 38 6.27 -1.61 -3.79
CA ILE A 38 5.79 -0.24 -3.62
C ILE A 38 6.42 0.31 -2.34
N ARG A 39 7.21 1.37 -2.44
CA ARG A 39 8.00 1.88 -1.31
C ARG A 39 7.59 3.24 -0.82
N VAL A 40 7.43 3.32 0.51
CA VAL A 40 7.36 4.61 1.20
C VAL A 40 8.77 5.14 1.39
N LEU A 41 9.01 6.38 0.94
CA LEU A 41 10.29 7.05 1.11
C LEU A 41 10.37 7.78 2.45
N ASN A 42 11.60 8.00 2.92
CA ASN A 42 11.86 8.85 4.09
C ASN A 42 11.44 10.33 3.90
N ASP A 43 11.29 10.74 2.63
CA ASP A 43 10.82 12.06 2.21
C ASP A 43 9.29 12.25 2.36
N CYS A 44 8.59 11.23 2.89
CA CYS A 44 7.15 11.33 3.13
C CYS A 44 6.80 12.31 4.27
N PRO A 45 5.55 12.81 4.30
CA PRO A 45 5.01 13.58 5.41
C PRO A 45 5.23 12.96 6.79
N ASN A 46 5.34 13.83 7.80
CA ASN A 46 5.32 13.39 9.20
C ASN A 46 3.99 12.71 9.55
N ASP A 47 2.89 13.19 8.97
CA ASP A 47 1.55 12.64 9.09
C ASP A 47 1.06 12.21 7.70
N PHE A 48 1.53 11.03 7.26
CA PHE A 48 1.37 10.58 5.89
C PHE A 48 0.03 9.89 5.67
N THR A 49 -0.74 10.36 4.70
CA THR A 49 -2.00 9.77 4.27
C THR A 49 -1.87 9.15 2.88
N VAL A 50 -2.35 7.92 2.75
CA VAL A 50 -2.39 7.18 1.48
C VAL A 50 -3.79 6.62 1.23
N ASP A 51 -4.46 7.22 0.26
CA ASP A 51 -5.76 6.80 -0.28
C ASP A 51 -5.51 6.04 -1.59
N ALA A 52 -5.37 4.71 -1.52
CA ALA A 52 -5.20 3.86 -2.69
C ALA A 52 -5.35 2.37 -2.33
N ALA A 53 -5.72 1.56 -3.32
CA ALA A 53 -5.49 0.11 -3.26
C ALA A 53 -4.09 -0.20 -3.80
N LEU A 54 -3.28 -0.93 -3.03
CA LEU A 54 -1.88 -1.23 -3.33
C LEU A 54 -1.68 -2.74 -3.54
N LEU A 55 -1.03 -3.11 -4.64
CA LEU A 55 -0.70 -4.49 -4.97
C LEU A 55 0.78 -4.63 -5.37
N ALA A 56 1.52 -5.45 -4.66
CA ALA A 56 2.90 -5.84 -4.98
C ALA A 56 2.95 -7.34 -5.34
N GLN A 57 3.11 -7.67 -6.62
CA GLN A 57 2.92 -9.05 -7.11
C GLN A 57 3.97 -10.04 -6.59
N THR A 58 5.23 -9.61 -6.50
CA THR A 58 6.35 -10.47 -6.03
C THR A 58 7.15 -9.83 -4.88
N GLY A 59 6.84 -8.58 -4.55
CA GLY A 59 7.57 -7.78 -3.55
C GLY A 59 6.73 -7.41 -2.35
N LEU A 60 7.17 -6.34 -1.66
CA LEU A 60 6.53 -5.79 -0.48
C LEU A 60 5.90 -4.42 -0.76
N VAL A 61 4.88 -4.09 0.02
CA VAL A 61 4.46 -2.70 0.24
C VAL A 61 5.03 -2.26 1.59
N GLY A 62 5.82 -1.19 1.64
CA GLY A 62 6.49 -0.82 2.89
C GLY A 62 7.76 0.00 2.78
N ILE A 63 8.55 -0.03 3.85
CA ILE A 63 9.83 0.67 4.00
C ILE A 63 10.96 -0.32 3.85
N VAL A 64 11.96 0.03 3.04
CA VAL A 64 13.21 -0.72 2.88
C VAL A 64 14.38 0.22 3.13
N GLY A 65 15.37 -0.24 3.91
CA GLY A 65 16.60 0.52 4.14
C GLY A 65 16.53 1.57 5.25
N GLY A 66 15.46 1.57 6.05
CA GLY A 66 15.31 2.48 7.20
C GLY A 66 14.58 3.77 6.85
N MET A 67 14.00 4.38 7.86
CA MET A 67 13.32 5.68 7.80
C MET A 67 13.62 6.45 9.08
N GLY A 68 13.61 7.77 9.03
CA GLY A 68 13.56 8.62 10.22
C GLY A 68 12.20 8.54 10.88
N GLY A 69 12.13 8.93 12.16
CA GLY A 69 10.86 8.96 12.90
C GLY A 69 9.86 9.94 12.29
N LYS A 70 8.64 9.45 12.10
CA LYS A 70 7.44 10.15 11.62
C LYS A 70 6.32 9.97 12.64
N ASN A 71 5.36 10.88 12.65
CA ASN A 71 4.25 10.84 13.60
C ASN A 71 3.28 9.71 13.26
N SER A 72 2.68 9.75 12.06
CA SER A 72 1.60 8.86 11.71
C SER A 72 1.59 8.43 10.25
N LEU A 73 1.01 7.25 10.02
CA LEU A 73 0.69 6.73 8.71
C LEU A 73 -0.76 6.26 8.69
N THR A 74 -1.57 6.87 7.83
CA THR A 74 -2.96 6.48 7.60
C THR A 74 -3.12 5.93 6.21
N PHE A 75 -3.47 4.65 6.09
CA PHE A 75 -3.84 4.03 4.83
C PHE A 75 -5.36 3.87 4.75
N ASN A 76 -6.00 4.49 3.75
CA ASN A 76 -7.42 4.31 3.45
C ASN A 76 -7.55 3.59 2.10
N GLY A 77 -7.74 2.27 2.14
CA GLY A 77 -7.70 1.47 0.93
C GLY A 77 -7.55 -0.01 1.20
N ALA A 78 -6.66 -0.67 0.46
CA ALA A 78 -6.32 -2.06 0.67
C ALA A 78 -4.83 -2.26 0.36
N ILE A 79 -4.19 -3.19 1.04
CA ILE A 79 -2.79 -3.54 0.77
C ILE A 79 -2.73 -5.05 0.55
N SER A 80 -2.19 -5.46 -0.58
CA SER A 80 -1.89 -6.85 -0.92
C SER A 80 -0.45 -6.95 -1.41
N SER A 81 0.31 -7.87 -0.85
CA SER A 81 1.72 -8.07 -1.23
C SER A 81 2.14 -9.51 -1.05
N TYR A 82 3.08 -9.95 -1.87
CA TYR A 82 3.66 -11.28 -1.76
C TYR A 82 4.51 -11.43 -0.49
N LEU A 83 5.38 -10.45 -0.24
CA LEU A 83 6.13 -10.36 1.01
C LEU A 83 5.29 -9.67 2.08
N GLN A 84 5.59 -9.96 3.35
CA GLN A 84 4.91 -9.32 4.46
C GLN A 84 5.05 -7.79 4.37
N THR A 85 3.91 -7.10 4.36
CA THR A 85 3.84 -5.65 4.45
C THR A 85 4.63 -5.17 5.66
N TYR A 86 5.54 -4.22 5.47
CA TYR A 86 6.46 -3.83 6.53
C TYR A 86 6.60 -2.32 6.67
N PHE A 87 6.17 -1.81 7.81
CA PHE A 87 6.41 -0.44 8.23
C PHE A 87 7.13 -0.47 9.58
N MET A 88 8.18 0.32 9.71
CA MET A 88 8.91 0.47 10.97
C MET A 88 8.08 1.31 11.96
N ASN A 89 8.39 1.23 13.25
CA ASN A 89 7.70 1.98 14.31
C ASN A 89 8.63 3.03 14.97
N GLY A 90 8.04 4.12 15.46
CA GLY A 90 8.70 5.07 16.34
C GLY A 90 9.82 5.83 15.65
N ASN A 91 10.99 5.92 16.28
CA ASN A 91 12.12 6.72 15.78
C ASN A 91 12.74 6.21 14.47
N SER A 92 12.32 5.04 13.97
CA SER A 92 12.80 4.48 12.70
C SER A 92 11.68 4.29 11.68
N GLY A 93 10.49 4.85 11.93
CA GLY A 93 9.31 4.62 11.12
C GLY A 93 8.18 5.56 11.47
N PHE A 94 6.96 5.04 11.59
CA PHE A 94 5.79 5.80 12.02
C PHE A 94 5.43 5.43 13.46
N ALA A 95 5.23 6.41 14.34
CA ALA A 95 4.81 6.14 15.72
C ALA A 95 3.44 5.44 15.74
N ASP A 96 2.47 6.01 15.01
CA ASP A 96 1.12 5.46 14.87
C ASP A 96 0.84 5.01 13.42
N ARG A 97 0.12 3.90 13.27
CA ARG A 97 -0.29 3.36 11.96
C ARG A 97 -1.75 2.95 12.00
N THR A 98 -2.54 3.54 11.11
CA THR A 98 -3.97 3.26 10.98
C THR A 98 -4.24 2.67 9.60
N TYR A 99 -4.90 1.52 9.56
CA TYR A 99 -5.27 0.82 8.33
C TYR A 99 -6.79 0.73 8.25
N ASN A 100 -7.37 1.54 7.37
CA ASN A 100 -8.80 1.58 7.11
C ASN A 100 -9.10 0.90 5.78
N PHE A 101 -9.85 -0.20 5.81
CA PHE A 101 -10.32 -0.81 4.58
C PHE A 101 -11.35 0.09 3.89
N ASN A 102 -11.12 0.42 2.61
CA ASN A 102 -12.07 1.21 1.82
C ASN A 102 -13.14 0.32 1.18
N ASN A 103 -14.35 0.29 1.77
CA ASN A 103 -15.47 -0.51 1.28
C ASN A 103 -15.89 -0.18 -0.17
N ASN A 104 -15.61 1.03 -0.68
CA ASN A 104 -15.93 1.39 -2.06
C ASN A 104 -15.15 0.51 -3.06
N LEU A 105 -14.03 -0.09 -2.68
CA LEU A 105 -13.27 -1.04 -3.51
C LEU A 105 -14.08 -2.30 -3.89
N LEU A 106 -15.15 -2.62 -3.16
CA LEU A 106 -16.04 -3.75 -3.48
C LEU A 106 -17.04 -3.44 -4.59
N TYR A 107 -17.37 -2.16 -4.79
CA TYR A 107 -18.46 -1.72 -5.68
C TYR A 107 -17.95 -0.94 -6.89
N CYS A 108 -16.88 -0.18 -6.69
CA CYS A 108 -16.26 0.67 -7.70
C CYS A 108 -14.73 0.56 -7.60
N PRO A 109 -14.16 -0.63 -7.82
CA PRO A 109 -12.72 -0.77 -7.82
C PRO A 109 -12.07 0.07 -8.92
N PRO A 110 -10.80 0.47 -8.74
CA PRO A 110 -10.02 1.04 -9.83
C PRO A 110 -10.04 0.07 -11.03
N PRO A 111 -10.15 0.57 -12.28
CA PRO A 111 -10.13 -0.29 -13.46
C PRO A 111 -8.91 -1.21 -13.45
N TYR A 112 -9.11 -2.50 -13.79
CA TYR A 112 -8.08 -3.55 -13.84
C TYR A 112 -7.42 -3.90 -12.50
N PHE A 113 -7.88 -3.34 -11.38
CA PHE A 113 -7.47 -3.82 -10.08
C PHE A 113 -8.14 -5.19 -9.82
N PRO A 114 -7.40 -6.21 -9.37
CA PRO A 114 -7.97 -7.53 -9.14
C PRO A 114 -9.02 -7.41 -8.04
N THR A 115 -10.27 -7.45 -8.46
CA THR A 115 -11.42 -7.63 -7.59
C THR A 115 -11.89 -9.04 -7.84
N GLY A 116 -11.97 -9.84 -6.78
CA GLY A 116 -12.43 -11.21 -6.90
C GLY A 116 -13.83 -11.19 -7.51
N THR A 117 -14.00 -11.77 -8.69
CA THR A 117 -15.32 -11.91 -9.31
C THR A 117 -15.97 -13.27 -9.08
N GLU A 118 -15.31 -14.24 -8.43
CA GLU A 118 -15.89 -15.58 -8.28
C GLU A 118 -15.58 -16.21 -6.92
N TYR A 119 -16.64 -16.55 -6.17
CA TYR A 119 -16.60 -17.67 -5.23
C TYR A 119 -16.54 -18.96 -6.06
N ALA A 120 -15.35 -19.44 -6.40
CA ALA A 120 -15.19 -20.81 -6.86
C ALA A 120 -15.02 -21.70 -5.62
N ILE A 121 -16.04 -22.48 -5.28
CA ILE A 121 -15.84 -23.67 -4.46
C ILE A 121 -15.07 -24.65 -5.33
N ASP A 122 -13.75 -24.67 -5.17
CA ASP A 122 -12.87 -25.63 -5.82
C ASP A 122 -12.80 -26.88 -4.94
N LEU A 123 -13.82 -27.74 -5.09
CA LEU A 123 -13.93 -29.08 -4.49
C LEU A 123 -13.98 -29.14 -2.94
N TRP A 124 -15.19 -29.26 -2.38
CA TRP A 124 -15.37 -29.86 -1.06
C TRP A 124 -15.48 -31.37 -1.23
N ASP A 125 -14.59 -32.12 -0.58
CA ASP A 125 -14.70 -33.57 -0.40
C ASP A 125 -14.84 -33.85 1.11
N GLU A 126 -15.97 -34.41 1.51
CA GLU A 126 -16.17 -34.89 2.88
C GLU A 126 -15.59 -36.31 2.98
N LEU A 127 -14.63 -36.51 3.89
CA LEU A 127 -14.11 -37.84 4.26
C LEU A 127 -15.08 -38.59 5.18
#